data_AF-M1Z838-F1
#
_entry.id   AF-M1Z838-F1
#
_cell.length_a   1.000
_cell.length_b   1.000
_cell.length_c   1.000
_cell.angle_alpha   90.00
_cell.angle_beta   90.00
_cell.angle_gamma   90.00
#
_symmetry.space_group_name_H-M   'P 1'
#
loop_
_entity.id
_entity.type
_entity.pdbx_description
1 polymer ?
#
loop_
_entity_poly.entity_id
_entity_poly.type
_entity_poly.pdbx_seq_one_letter_code
_entity_poly.pdbx_strand_id
1 'polypeptide(L)'
;MRHLFKLFLLGALLLALGNGAPQISNNETSVIESGAGKNCTEVTFKTVFSCIYSFGSFMAKMYFLDMKKPSSLKKFRDSCGAVADCMESLECSDNAELPATTTVKDACENIIFLTSEFLPCLTKLDELKPAPECAKDWNPSPDKNGSGEEKKPEELCTTMFGKDNCMKKLIIDTCGESDWQLLLNRFKAAPVLKQCDFSGL
;
A
#
# COMPACT_ATOMS: atom_id res chain seq x y z
N MET A 1 -6.29 1.40 18.70
CA MET A 1 -5.67 1.10 17.39
C MET A 1 -4.63 2.12 16.91
N ARG A 2 -4.41 3.28 17.52
CA ARG A 2 -3.31 4.22 17.10
C ARG A 2 -1.92 3.56 17.00
N HIS A 3 -1.60 2.61 17.86
CA HIS A 3 -0.40 1.76 17.72
C HIS A 3 -0.56 0.70 16.64
N LEU A 4 -1.74 0.11 16.47
CA LEU A 4 -2.04 -0.89 15.43
C LEU A 4 -2.00 -0.29 14.02
N PHE A 5 -2.47 0.94 13.79
CA PHE A 5 -2.36 1.61 12.49
C PHE A 5 -0.91 2.02 12.21
N LYS A 6 -0.17 2.46 13.23
CA LYS A 6 1.29 2.67 13.12
C LYS A 6 2.02 1.36 12.82
N LEU A 7 1.65 0.27 13.48
CA LEU A 7 2.20 -1.08 13.24
C LEU A 7 1.77 -1.62 11.86
N PHE A 8 0.56 -1.32 11.40
CA PHE A 8 0.04 -1.63 10.06
C PHE A 8 0.87 -0.93 8.99
N LEU A 9 1.11 0.38 9.15
CA LEU A 9 1.94 1.16 8.23
C LEU A 9 3.41 0.70 8.27
N LEU A 10 3.96 0.44 9.45
CA LEU A 10 5.34 -0.05 9.62
C LEU A 10 5.52 -1.48 9.08
N GLY A 11 4.51 -2.34 9.25
CA GLY A 11 4.50 -3.73 8.78
C GLY A 11 4.47 -3.84 7.26
N ALA A 12 3.62 -3.05 6.60
CA ALA A 12 3.55 -2.99 5.14
C ALA A 12 4.88 -2.53 4.50
N LEU A 13 5.69 -1.72 5.20
CA LEU A 13 6.89 -1.13 4.61
C LEU A 13 8.20 -1.86 4.91
N LEU A 14 8.34 -2.48 6.09
CA LEU A 14 9.51 -3.30 6.40
C LEU A 14 9.58 -4.55 5.51
N LEU A 15 8.44 -5.01 5.01
CA LEU A 15 8.35 -6.18 4.14
C LEU A 15 8.70 -5.87 2.68
N ALA A 16 8.49 -4.64 2.20
CA ALA A 16 8.84 -4.22 0.84
C ALA A 16 10.36 -4.05 0.62
N LEU A 17 11.14 -3.85 1.69
CA LEU A 17 12.60 -3.69 1.62
C LEU A 17 13.41 -4.93 2.01
N GLY A 18 12.76 -5.98 2.52
CA GLY A 18 13.46 -7.14 3.11
C GLY A 18 13.97 -8.19 2.12
N ASN A 19 13.49 -8.20 0.87
CA ASN A 19 13.70 -9.33 -0.05
C ASN A 19 14.14 -8.86 -1.45
N GLY A 20 15.37 -8.39 -1.56
CA GLY A 20 16.04 -8.12 -2.85
C GLY A 20 17.52 -8.49 -2.72
N ALA A 21 17.82 -9.79 -2.61
CA ALA A 21 19.20 -10.25 -2.71
C ALA A 21 19.59 -10.23 -4.20
N PRO A 22 20.65 -9.50 -4.59
CA PRO A 22 20.98 -9.35 -6.01
C PRO A 22 21.52 -10.68 -6.57
N GLN A 23 20.87 -11.18 -7.61
CA GLN A 23 21.41 -12.26 -8.44
C GLN A 23 21.95 -11.61 -9.72
N ILE A 24 23.26 -11.37 -9.74
CA ILE A 24 23.97 -10.84 -10.90
C ILE A 24 23.89 -11.88 -12.03
N SER A 25 23.00 -11.65 -12.98
CA SER A 25 22.89 -12.41 -14.23
C SER A 25 23.48 -11.57 -15.36
N ASN A 26 24.74 -11.87 -15.70
CA ASN A 26 25.41 -11.33 -16.88
C ASN A 26 24.82 -12.01 -18.13
N ASN A 27 23.79 -11.43 -18.74
CA ASN A 27 23.49 -11.75 -20.13
C ASN A 27 22.78 -10.58 -20.83
N GLU A 28 23.56 -9.82 -21.59
CA GLU A 28 23.05 -8.88 -22.58
C GLU A 28 22.46 -9.68 -23.74
N THR A 29 21.14 -9.61 -23.93
CA THR A 29 20.55 -9.84 -25.25
C THR A 29 19.36 -8.91 -25.37
N SER A 30 19.59 -7.75 -26.00
CA SER A 30 18.56 -6.79 -26.37
C SER A 30 17.70 -7.41 -27.47
N VAL A 31 16.42 -7.63 -27.16
CA VAL A 31 15.38 -7.83 -28.18
C VAL A 31 14.36 -6.72 -28.02
N ILE A 32 14.34 -5.87 -29.04
CA ILE A 32 13.39 -4.79 -29.24
C ILE A 32 12.01 -5.42 -29.48
N GLU A 33 11.05 -5.22 -28.58
CA GLU A 33 9.63 -5.31 -28.92
C GLU A 33 8.92 -3.99 -28.63
N SER A 34 8.46 -3.43 -29.73
CA SER A 34 7.68 -2.22 -29.92
C SER A 34 6.31 -2.29 -29.24
N GLY A 35 6.06 -1.39 -28.29
CA GLY A 35 4.74 -1.05 -27.80
C GLY A 35 4.75 0.38 -27.24
N ALA A 36 4.06 1.31 -27.90
CA ALA A 36 3.77 2.70 -27.49
C ALA A 36 4.68 3.28 -26.38
N GLY A 37 5.91 3.67 -26.75
CA GLY A 37 7.01 3.90 -25.80
C GLY A 37 6.74 5.00 -24.77
N LYS A 38 6.80 4.64 -23.48
CA LYS A 38 7.08 5.62 -22.41
C LYS A 38 8.43 6.28 -22.73
N ASN A 39 8.48 7.61 -22.77
CA ASN A 39 9.73 8.35 -22.89
C ASN A 39 10.55 8.15 -21.63
N CYS A 40 11.41 7.14 -21.64
CA CYS A 40 12.24 6.81 -20.50
C CYS A 40 13.45 7.75 -20.41
N THR A 41 13.56 8.44 -19.27
CA THR A 41 14.77 9.19 -18.92
C THR A 41 15.75 8.24 -18.24
N GLU A 42 17.04 8.38 -18.54
CA GLU A 42 18.08 7.60 -17.88
C GLU A 42 18.00 7.75 -16.35
N VAL A 43 17.96 6.61 -15.65
CA VAL A 43 17.96 6.59 -14.19
C VAL A 43 19.36 6.95 -13.68
N THR A 44 19.52 8.16 -13.15
CA THR A 44 20.80 8.63 -12.61
C THR A 44 20.99 8.24 -11.15
N PHE A 45 22.25 8.17 -10.68
CA PHE A 45 22.55 8.03 -9.25
C PHE A 45 21.85 9.09 -8.38
N LYS A 46 21.71 10.32 -8.89
CA LYS A 46 20.99 11.40 -8.23
C LYS A 46 19.49 11.06 -8.06
N THR A 47 18.88 10.47 -9.06
CA THR A 47 17.48 9.99 -9.01
C THR A 47 17.33 8.91 -7.94
N VAL A 48 18.19 7.88 -7.97
CA VAL A 48 18.18 6.79 -6.98
C VAL A 48 18.35 7.32 -5.56
N PHE A 49 19.35 8.17 -5.32
CA PHE A 49 19.60 8.76 -4.00
C PHE A 49 18.42 9.64 -3.53
N SER A 50 17.80 10.39 -4.45
CA SER A 50 16.59 11.15 -4.15
C SER A 50 15.43 10.24 -3.73
N CYS A 51 15.26 9.07 -4.37
CA CYS A 51 14.23 8.12 -3.98
C CYS A 51 14.50 7.51 -2.59
N ILE A 52 15.74 7.16 -2.29
CA ILE A 52 16.15 6.69 -0.96
C ILE A 52 15.85 7.76 0.10
N TYR A 53 16.16 9.03 -0.19
CA TYR A 53 15.84 10.14 0.72
C TYR A 53 14.34 10.33 0.92
N SER A 54 13.55 10.33 -0.15
CA SER A 54 12.08 10.41 -0.08
C SER A 54 11.51 9.26 0.74
N PHE A 55 12.03 8.05 0.57
CA PHE A 55 11.64 6.88 1.33
C PHE A 55 11.98 7.03 2.82
N GLY A 56 13.20 7.45 3.16
CA GLY A 56 13.58 7.73 4.55
C GLY A 56 12.73 8.85 5.19
N SER A 57 12.41 9.88 4.42
CA SER A 57 11.54 11.00 4.80
C SER A 57 10.10 10.54 5.06
N PHE A 58 9.58 9.62 4.25
CA PHE A 58 8.30 8.95 4.45
C PHE A 58 8.30 8.10 5.72
N MET A 59 9.32 7.27 5.90
CA MET A 59 9.48 6.44 7.10
C MET A 59 9.52 7.25 8.39
N ALA A 60 10.28 8.33 8.41
CA ALA A 60 10.31 9.23 9.56
C ALA A 60 8.91 9.80 9.86
N LYS A 61 8.16 10.25 8.84
CA LYS A 61 6.82 10.81 9.04
C LYS A 61 5.78 9.77 9.43
N MET A 62 5.91 8.54 8.94
CA MET A 62 5.11 7.40 9.37
C MET A 62 5.32 7.13 10.87
N TYR A 63 6.58 7.04 11.30
CA TYR A 63 6.94 6.81 12.70
C TYR A 63 6.38 7.90 13.63
N PHE A 64 6.58 9.16 13.25
CA PHE A 64 6.08 10.33 13.97
C PHE A 64 4.64 10.73 13.62
N LEU A 65 3.88 9.86 12.95
CA LEU A 65 2.52 10.18 12.51
C LEU A 65 1.61 10.46 13.70
N ASP A 66 0.91 11.57 13.64
CA ASP A 66 -0.20 11.90 14.52
C ASP A 66 -1.48 12.06 13.69
N MET A 67 -2.32 11.02 13.69
CA MET A 67 -3.59 11.01 12.97
C MET A 67 -4.60 12.05 13.50
N LYS A 68 -4.41 12.60 14.71
CA LYS A 68 -5.26 13.67 15.25
C LYS A 68 -4.81 15.06 14.81
N LYS A 69 -3.62 15.18 14.21
CA LYS A 69 -3.05 16.45 13.79
C LYS A 69 -3.10 16.57 12.26
N PRO A 70 -3.97 17.42 11.67
CA PRO A 70 -4.11 17.55 10.22
C PRO A 70 -2.79 17.85 9.50
N SER A 71 -1.92 18.66 10.10
CA SER A 71 -0.60 18.97 9.51
C SER A 71 0.35 17.77 9.49
N SER A 72 0.23 16.85 10.47
CA SER A 72 1.04 15.62 10.50
C SER A 72 0.57 14.67 9.41
N LEU A 73 -0.75 14.46 9.31
CA LEU A 73 -1.38 13.68 8.23
C LEU A 73 -1.02 14.22 6.84
N LYS A 74 -1.11 15.54 6.63
CA LYS A 74 -0.75 16.14 5.35
C LYS A 74 0.71 15.84 4.99
N LYS A 75 1.66 16.09 5.89
CA LYS A 75 3.09 15.83 5.66
C LYS A 75 3.33 14.36 5.32
N PHE A 76 2.68 13.45 6.03
CA PHE A 76 2.77 12.02 5.80
C PHE A 76 2.26 11.63 4.40
N ARG A 77 1.07 12.11 4.00
CA ARG A 77 0.53 11.89 2.65
C ARG A 77 1.44 12.47 1.56
N ASP A 78 1.90 13.71 1.74
CA ASP A 78 2.82 14.37 0.81
C ASP A 78 4.10 13.53 0.63
N SER A 79 4.65 12.96 1.71
CA SER A 79 5.83 12.10 1.60
C SER A 79 5.56 10.75 0.95
N CYS A 80 4.36 10.18 1.10
CA CYS A 80 4.00 8.96 0.38
C CYS A 80 3.89 9.24 -1.12
N GLY A 81 3.22 10.33 -1.50
CA GLY A 81 3.16 10.78 -2.90
C GLY A 81 4.55 10.98 -3.50
N ALA A 82 5.47 11.63 -2.77
CA ALA A 82 6.85 11.79 -3.21
C ALA A 82 7.62 10.47 -3.37
N VAL A 83 7.29 9.42 -2.61
CA VAL A 83 7.85 8.08 -2.79
C VAL A 83 7.26 7.42 -4.04
N ALA A 84 5.94 7.48 -4.22
CA ALA A 84 5.25 6.94 -5.38
C ALA A 84 5.76 7.56 -6.69
N ASP A 85 5.84 8.89 -6.76
CA ASP A 85 6.38 9.63 -7.91
C ASP A 85 7.83 9.23 -8.20
N CYS A 86 8.63 9.00 -7.15
CA CYS A 86 10.02 8.58 -7.31
C CYS A 86 10.12 7.16 -7.86
N MET A 87 9.33 6.22 -7.34
CA MET A 87 9.31 4.85 -7.86
C MET A 87 8.83 4.81 -9.31
N GLU A 88 7.83 5.61 -9.67
CA GLU A 88 7.39 5.75 -11.07
C GLU A 88 8.52 6.28 -11.96
N SER A 89 9.38 7.19 -11.46
CA SER A 89 10.56 7.65 -12.21
C SER A 89 11.65 6.57 -12.40
N LEU A 90 11.62 5.50 -11.61
CA LEU A 90 12.54 4.37 -11.73
C LEU A 90 12.02 3.24 -12.63
N GLU A 91 10.73 3.26 -13.02
CA GLU A 91 10.08 2.24 -13.90
C GLU A 91 10.77 2.02 -15.24
N CYS A 92 11.56 3.00 -15.65
CA CYS A 92 12.31 2.98 -16.90
C CYS A 92 13.64 2.22 -16.82
N SER A 93 13.99 1.67 -15.65
CA SER A 93 15.12 0.78 -15.51
C SER A 93 14.65 -0.66 -15.70
N ASP A 94 15.25 -1.39 -16.63
CA ASP A 94 15.09 -2.86 -16.79
C ASP A 94 15.64 -3.65 -15.58
N ASN A 95 15.97 -2.99 -14.47
CA ASN A 95 16.40 -3.63 -13.24
C ASN A 95 15.20 -4.29 -12.56
N ALA A 96 15.06 -5.60 -12.80
CA ALA A 96 14.18 -6.52 -12.08
C ALA A 96 14.38 -6.55 -10.55
N GLU A 97 15.38 -5.84 -10.02
CA GLU A 97 15.67 -5.71 -8.59
C GLU A 97 14.90 -4.60 -7.88
N LEU A 98 14.28 -3.66 -8.60
CA LEU A 98 13.45 -2.64 -7.97
C LEU A 98 12.06 -3.22 -7.68
N PRO A 99 11.56 -3.12 -6.43
CA PRO A 99 10.22 -3.60 -6.10
C PRO A 99 9.23 -2.97 -7.07
N ALA A 100 8.31 -3.78 -7.61
CA ALA A 100 7.34 -3.36 -8.61
C ALA A 100 6.77 -1.99 -8.23
N THR A 101 7.20 -0.98 -8.96
CA THR A 101 6.96 0.44 -8.72
C THR A 101 5.46 0.75 -8.60
N THR A 102 4.66 -0.01 -9.35
CA THR A 102 3.20 -0.03 -9.31
C THR A 102 2.67 -0.38 -7.92
N THR A 103 3.30 -1.33 -7.22
CA THR A 103 2.92 -1.74 -5.87
C THR A 103 3.13 -0.63 -4.86
N VAL A 104 4.25 0.12 -4.96
CA VAL A 104 4.53 1.22 -4.02
C VAL A 104 3.57 2.39 -4.26
N LYS A 105 3.29 2.71 -5.52
CA LYS A 105 2.30 3.73 -5.88
C LYS A 105 0.91 3.37 -5.36
N ASP A 106 0.44 2.16 -5.65
CA ASP A 106 -0.87 1.66 -5.21
C ASP A 106 -0.98 1.67 -3.67
N ALA A 107 0.08 1.24 -2.98
CA ALA A 107 0.15 1.27 -1.52
C ALA A 107 0.03 2.72 -1.00
N CYS A 108 0.75 3.66 -1.60
CA CYS A 108 0.68 5.06 -1.19
C CYS A 108 -0.68 5.69 -1.44
N GLU A 109 -1.30 5.42 -2.59
CA GLU A 109 -2.64 5.91 -2.86
C GLU A 109 -3.68 5.31 -1.89
N ASN A 110 -3.54 4.03 -1.52
CA ASN A 110 -4.40 3.40 -0.51
C ASN A 110 -4.21 4.03 0.87
N ILE A 111 -2.96 4.30 1.27
CA ILE A 111 -2.65 5.01 2.51
C ILE A 111 -3.24 6.42 2.48
N ILE A 112 -3.14 7.14 1.35
CA ILE A 112 -3.72 8.46 1.18
C ILE A 112 -5.23 8.37 1.39
N PHE A 113 -5.92 7.50 0.68
CA PHE A 113 -7.37 7.26 0.81
C PHE A 113 -7.78 6.95 2.25
N LEU A 114 -7.13 5.96 2.88
CA LEU A 114 -7.43 5.54 4.25
C LEU A 114 -7.25 6.69 5.24
N THR A 115 -6.22 7.49 5.02
CA THR A 115 -5.93 8.60 5.92
C THR A 115 -6.65 9.89 5.56
N SER A 116 -7.26 10.05 4.39
CA SER A 116 -8.06 11.22 4.00
C SER A 116 -9.56 10.94 4.05
N GLU A 117 -10.11 10.33 3.00
CA GLU A 117 -11.53 10.16 2.75
C GLU A 117 -12.16 9.18 3.75
N PHE A 118 -11.43 8.10 4.08
CA PHE A 118 -11.92 7.07 4.99
C PHE A 118 -11.57 7.31 6.47
N LEU A 119 -10.78 8.36 6.76
CA LEU A 119 -10.32 8.68 8.12
C LEU A 119 -11.47 8.86 9.13
N PRO A 120 -12.61 9.49 8.79
CA PRO A 120 -13.74 9.59 9.71
C PRO A 120 -14.24 8.21 10.17
N CYS A 121 -14.34 7.23 9.27
CA CYS A 121 -14.74 5.87 9.63
C CYS A 121 -13.67 5.17 10.48
N LEU A 122 -12.38 5.27 10.10
CA LEU A 122 -11.29 4.73 10.91
C LEU A 122 -11.28 5.32 12.33
N THR A 123 -11.64 6.59 12.49
CA THR A 123 -11.74 7.25 13.80
C THR A 123 -12.87 6.65 14.64
N LYS A 124 -14.06 6.44 14.05
CA LYS A 124 -15.18 5.76 14.73
C LYS A 124 -14.80 4.33 15.14
N LEU A 125 -14.09 3.60 14.29
CA LEU A 125 -13.61 2.25 14.59
C LEU A 125 -12.58 2.25 15.74
N ASP A 126 -11.66 3.21 15.79
CA ASP A 126 -10.67 3.36 16.90
C ASP A 126 -11.34 3.69 18.24
N GLU A 127 -12.52 4.30 18.21
CA GLU A 127 -13.29 4.69 19.39
C GLU A 127 -14.14 3.55 19.99
N LEU A 128 -14.35 2.46 19.26
CA LEU A 128 -15.08 1.29 19.76
C LEU A 128 -14.37 0.63 20.95
N LYS A 129 -15.12 0.42 22.04
CA LYS A 129 -14.64 -0.23 23.27
C LYS A 129 -15.62 -1.33 23.71
N PRO A 130 -15.17 -2.60 23.80
CA PRO A 130 -13.84 -3.09 23.40
C PRO A 130 -13.63 -3.02 21.89
N ALA A 131 -12.36 -2.95 21.46
CA ALA A 131 -12.02 -3.04 20.04
C ALA A 131 -12.47 -4.41 19.50
N PRO A 132 -13.30 -4.46 18.43
CA PRO A 132 -13.73 -5.71 17.81
C PRO A 132 -12.54 -6.53 17.30
N GLU A 133 -12.61 -7.86 17.38
CA GLU A 133 -11.53 -8.75 16.91
C GLU A 133 -11.19 -8.51 15.44
N CYS A 134 -12.21 -8.38 14.59
CA CYS A 134 -12.05 -8.05 13.18
C CYS A 134 -11.17 -6.81 12.96
N ALA A 135 -11.37 -5.74 13.73
CA ALA A 135 -10.61 -4.50 13.60
C ALA A 135 -9.14 -4.65 14.06
N LYS A 136 -8.87 -5.57 15.00
CA LYS A 136 -7.51 -5.81 15.51
C LYS A 136 -6.67 -6.59 14.49
N ASP A 137 -7.29 -7.54 13.81
CA ASP A 137 -6.61 -8.45 12.89
C ASP A 137 -6.64 -7.97 11.45
N TRP A 138 -7.44 -6.94 11.13
CA TRP A 138 -7.55 -6.42 9.78
C TRP A 138 -6.26 -5.74 9.34
N ASN A 139 -5.61 -6.37 8.36
CA ASN A 139 -4.54 -5.80 7.57
C ASN A 139 -5.06 -5.74 6.12
N PRO A 140 -5.30 -4.55 5.54
CA PRO A 140 -5.66 -4.43 4.12
C PRO A 140 -4.47 -4.53 3.16
N SER A 141 -3.23 -4.66 3.66
CA SER A 141 -2.01 -4.78 2.85
C SER A 141 -1.12 -6.00 3.19
N PRO A 142 -1.62 -7.20 3.54
CA PRO A 142 -0.80 -8.39 3.69
C PRO A 142 -0.55 -8.91 2.28
N ASP A 143 0.38 -8.25 1.60
CA ASP A 143 1.01 -8.77 0.40
C ASP A 143 1.70 -10.09 0.67
N LYS A 144 2.00 -10.44 1.95
CA LYS A 144 2.66 -11.68 2.34
C LYS A 144 1.82 -12.61 3.25
N ASN A 145 2.02 -13.90 3.08
CA ASN A 145 1.46 -14.96 3.92
C ASN A 145 2.27 -15.12 5.22
N GLY A 146 1.87 -16.07 6.08
CA GLY A 146 2.57 -16.34 7.34
C GLY A 146 4.02 -16.83 7.20
N SER A 147 4.43 -17.30 6.01
CA SER A 147 5.82 -17.65 5.69
C SER A 147 6.63 -16.48 5.11
N GLY A 148 6.02 -15.31 4.92
CA GLY A 148 6.69 -14.14 4.34
C GLY A 148 6.80 -14.17 2.80
N GLU A 149 6.15 -15.13 2.15
CA GLU A 149 6.02 -15.17 0.68
C GLU A 149 4.83 -14.31 0.26
N GLU A 150 4.87 -13.75 -0.95
CA GLU A 150 3.74 -13.01 -1.46
C GLU A 150 2.49 -13.89 -1.50
N LYS A 151 1.37 -13.40 -0.93
CA LYS A 151 0.08 -14.06 -1.04
C LYS A 151 -0.26 -14.20 -2.51
N LYS A 152 -0.68 -15.41 -2.87
CA LYS A 152 -1.27 -15.61 -4.18
C LYS A 152 -2.50 -14.70 -4.30
N PRO A 153 -2.76 -14.14 -5.48
CA PRO A 153 -3.89 -13.23 -5.66
C PRO A 153 -5.23 -13.78 -5.14
N GLU A 154 -5.47 -15.10 -5.23
CA GLU A 154 -6.70 -15.74 -4.71
C GLU A 154 -6.80 -15.65 -3.18
N GLU A 155 -5.68 -15.79 -2.45
CA GLU A 155 -5.63 -15.62 -1.00
C GLU A 155 -5.84 -14.15 -0.62
N LEU A 156 -5.34 -13.22 -1.43
CA LEU A 156 -5.57 -11.79 -1.22
C LEU A 156 -7.05 -11.44 -1.37
N CYS A 157 -7.72 -11.95 -2.41
CA CYS A 157 -9.15 -11.73 -2.65
C CYS A 157 -10.05 -12.18 -1.49
N THR A 158 -9.66 -13.24 -0.78
CA THR A 158 -10.47 -13.82 0.32
C THR A 158 -10.14 -13.21 1.69
N THR A 159 -9.00 -12.53 1.84
CA THR A 159 -8.54 -12.02 3.14
C THR A 159 -8.51 -10.50 3.26
N MET A 160 -8.72 -9.76 2.15
CA MET A 160 -8.56 -8.29 2.14
C MET A 160 -9.54 -7.52 3.04
N PHE A 161 -10.75 -8.04 3.31
CA PHE A 161 -11.73 -7.46 4.25
C PHE A 161 -11.73 -8.19 5.60
N GLY A 162 -10.61 -8.82 5.94
CA GLY A 162 -10.46 -9.67 7.13
C GLY A 162 -11.06 -11.06 6.92
N LYS A 163 -10.87 -11.91 7.93
CA LYS A 163 -11.43 -13.27 7.92
C LYS A 163 -12.95 -13.23 7.75
N ASP A 164 -13.48 -14.08 6.87
CA ASP A 164 -14.91 -14.17 6.56
C ASP A 164 -15.53 -12.81 6.15
N ASN A 165 -14.73 -11.91 5.58
CA ASN A 165 -15.12 -10.55 5.21
C ASN A 165 -15.72 -9.73 6.38
N CYS A 166 -15.23 -9.99 7.60
CA CYS A 166 -15.77 -9.40 8.82
C CYS A 166 -15.83 -7.85 8.79
N MET A 167 -14.95 -7.20 8.02
CA MET A 167 -14.94 -5.74 7.91
C MET A 167 -16.20 -5.18 7.25
N LYS A 168 -16.88 -5.93 6.36
CA LYS A 168 -18.14 -5.49 5.75
C LYS A 168 -19.16 -5.12 6.82
N LYS A 169 -19.50 -6.11 7.65
CA LYS A 169 -20.49 -5.93 8.72
C LYS A 169 -20.05 -4.86 9.71
N LEU A 170 -18.77 -4.89 10.11
CA LEU A 170 -18.24 -3.94 11.09
C LEU A 170 -18.31 -2.49 10.58
N ILE A 171 -17.95 -2.23 9.32
CA ILE A 171 -18.01 -0.90 8.72
C ILE A 171 -19.46 -0.45 8.56
N ILE A 172 -20.35 -1.30 8.06
CA ILE A 172 -21.77 -0.96 7.93
C ILE A 172 -22.37 -0.60 9.28
N ASP A 173 -22.14 -1.41 10.31
CA ASP A 173 -22.68 -1.21 11.65
C ASP A 173 -22.10 0.04 12.35
N THR A 174 -20.86 0.44 12.03
CA THR A 174 -20.14 1.53 12.74
C THR A 174 -20.17 2.86 11.98
N CYS A 175 -20.00 2.80 10.66
CA CYS A 175 -19.79 3.96 9.80
C CYS A 175 -20.97 4.19 8.85
N GLY A 176 -21.60 3.10 8.40
CA GLY A 176 -22.73 3.10 7.48
C GLY A 176 -22.39 2.49 6.12
N GLU A 177 -23.43 2.18 5.34
CA GLU A 177 -23.31 1.57 4.00
C GLU A 177 -22.46 2.42 3.04
N SER A 178 -22.54 3.75 3.13
CA SER A 178 -21.76 4.65 2.27
C SER A 178 -20.25 4.49 2.45
N ASP A 179 -19.78 4.35 3.70
CA ASP A 179 -18.37 4.13 4.00
C ASP A 179 -17.92 2.74 3.54
N TRP A 180 -18.79 1.73 3.65
CA TRP A 180 -18.51 0.41 3.09
C TRP A 180 -18.31 0.45 1.57
N GLN A 181 -19.24 1.08 0.84
CA GLN A 181 -19.14 1.21 -0.61
C GLN A 181 -17.91 2.02 -1.02
N LEU A 182 -17.55 3.05 -0.26
CA LEU A 182 -16.34 3.84 -0.49
C LEU A 182 -15.07 2.97 -0.41
N LEU A 183 -14.93 2.16 0.64
CA LEU A 183 -13.80 1.23 0.79
C LEU A 183 -13.79 0.15 -0.31
N LEU A 184 -14.95 -0.45 -0.58
CA LEU A 184 -15.11 -1.50 -1.59
C LEU A 184 -14.71 -0.99 -2.99
N ASN A 185 -15.14 0.21 -3.36
CA ASN A 185 -14.82 0.80 -4.65
C ASN A 185 -13.33 1.13 -4.77
N ARG A 186 -12.69 1.61 -3.70
CA ARG A 186 -11.24 1.84 -3.70
C ARG A 186 -10.47 0.55 -3.95
N PHE A 187 -10.84 -0.55 -3.27
CA PHE A 187 -10.15 -1.83 -3.42
C PHE A 187 -10.43 -2.51 -4.75
N LYS A 188 -11.66 -2.42 -5.29
CA LYS A 188 -11.98 -2.87 -6.65
C LYS A 188 -11.12 -2.20 -7.73
N ALA A 189 -10.75 -0.94 -7.52
CA ALA A 189 -9.92 -0.20 -8.47
C ALA A 189 -8.42 -0.57 -8.39
N ALA A 190 -7.98 -1.21 -7.30
CA ALA A 190 -6.58 -1.57 -7.11
C ALA A 190 -6.15 -2.66 -8.12
N PRO A 191 -5.09 -2.45 -8.92
CA PRO A 191 -4.60 -3.40 -9.90
C PRO A 191 -4.46 -4.84 -9.38
N VAL A 192 -3.90 -5.02 -8.19
CA VAL A 192 -3.68 -6.33 -7.55
C VAL A 192 -4.98 -7.08 -7.21
N LEU A 193 -6.11 -6.37 -7.13
CA LEU A 193 -7.43 -6.92 -6.79
C LEU A 193 -8.37 -7.00 -7.99
N LYS A 194 -7.95 -6.60 -9.20
CA LYS A 194 -8.81 -6.60 -10.40
C LYS A 194 -9.36 -7.99 -10.74
N GLN A 195 -8.66 -9.04 -10.35
CA GLN A 195 -9.07 -10.43 -10.58
C GLN A 195 -10.04 -10.98 -9.51
N CYS A 196 -10.28 -10.23 -8.43
CA CYS A 196 -11.17 -10.68 -7.36
C CYS A 196 -12.64 -10.53 -7.79
N ASP A 197 -13.44 -11.56 -7.50
CA ASP A 197 -14.90 -11.45 -7.61
C ASP A 197 -15.47 -10.86 -6.32
N PHE A 198 -16.06 -9.68 -6.45
CA PHE A 198 -16.70 -8.96 -5.34
C PHE A 198 -18.22 -9.11 -5.33
N SER A 199 -18.80 -10.00 -6.15
CA SER A 199 -20.25 -10.18 -6.28
C SER A 199 -20.93 -10.65 -4.98
N GLY A 200 -20.20 -11.33 -4.10
CA GLY A 200 -20.67 -11.79 -2.78
C GLY A 200 -20.46 -10.81 -1.62
N LEU A 201 -19.98 -9.58 -1.91
CA LEU A 201 -19.58 -8.57 -0.92
C LEU A 201 -20.54 -7.38 -0.83
#